data_AF-J2V9E8-F1
#
_entry.id   AF-J2V9E8-F1
#
_cell.length_a   1.000
_cell.length_b   1.000
_cell.length_c   1.000
_cell.angle_alpha   90.00
_cell.angle_beta   90.00
_cell.angle_gamma   90.00
#
_symmetry.space_group_name_H-M   'P 1'
#
loop_
_entity.id
_entity.type
_entity.pdbx_description
1 polymer ?
#
loop_
_entity_poly.entity_id
_entity_poly.type
_entity_poly.pdbx_seq_one_letter_code
_entity_poly.pdbx_strand_id
1 'polypeptide(L)'
;MTESLHQNRINFTIIPGTGSQVITKYRARTHEAMLLYWGADFMDPDSNAKAFAYNTDNSDNNSQSTITWRNSWAVPEEMNKETLAVRAEPDHTKRN
;
A
#
# COMPACT_ATOMS: atom_id res chain seq x y z
N MET A 1 -22.22 -13.22 -9.55
CA MET A 1 -21.70 -13.22 -10.93
C MET A 1 -20.19 -13.29 -10.81
N THR A 2 -19.57 -14.39 -11.20
CA THR A 2 -18.12 -14.55 -11.15
C THR A 2 -17.60 -14.34 -12.56
N GLU A 3 -16.93 -13.21 -12.80
CA GLU A 3 -16.30 -12.93 -14.09
C GLU A 3 -14.85 -13.42 -14.06
N SER A 4 -14.41 -14.06 -15.15
CA SER A 4 -13.05 -14.60 -15.31
C SER A 4 -12.35 -13.92 -16.50
N LEU A 5 -11.17 -13.36 -16.26
CA LEU A 5 -10.34 -12.71 -17.29
C LEU A 5 -9.30 -13.71 -17.81
N HIS A 6 -9.36 -14.06 -19.10
CA HIS A 6 -8.52 -15.09 -19.72
C HIS A 6 -7.62 -14.54 -20.82
N GLN A 7 -6.52 -13.88 -20.46
CA GLN A 7 -5.50 -13.52 -21.45
C GLN A 7 -4.14 -14.20 -21.25
N ASN A 8 -3.83 -14.77 -20.08
CA ASN A 8 -2.48 -15.31 -19.79
C ASN A 8 -2.45 -16.59 -18.90
N ARG A 9 -3.46 -17.46 -18.96
CA ARG A 9 -3.58 -18.68 -18.09
C ARG A 9 -3.68 -18.40 -16.59
N ILE A 10 -3.96 -17.16 -16.18
CA ILE A 10 -4.25 -16.80 -14.79
C ILE A 10 -5.77 -16.65 -14.67
N ASN A 11 -6.40 -17.45 -13.82
CA ASN A 11 -7.82 -17.41 -13.58
C ASN A 11 -8.12 -16.50 -12.39
N PHE A 12 -8.90 -15.45 -12.59
CA PHE A 12 -9.36 -14.57 -11.53
C PHE A 12 -10.84 -14.81 -11.24
N THR A 13 -11.20 -14.76 -9.96
CA THR A 13 -12.59 -14.66 -9.49
C THR A 13 -12.76 -13.31 -8.82
N ILE A 14 -13.58 -12.44 -9.41
CA ILE A 14 -13.88 -11.12 -8.83
C ILE A 14 -14.98 -11.29 -7.79
N ILE A 15 -14.70 -10.88 -6.55
CA ILE A 15 -15.65 -10.89 -5.44
C ILE A 15 -16.05 -9.44 -5.13
N PRO A 16 -17.25 -8.98 -5.52
CA PRO A 16 -17.71 -7.64 -5.18
C PRO A 16 -18.14 -7.56 -3.71
N GLY A 17 -18.08 -6.36 -3.14
CA GLY A 17 -18.55 -6.09 -1.77
C GLY A 17 -18.71 -4.59 -1.53
N THR A 18 -19.32 -4.22 -0.41
CA THR A 18 -19.39 -2.82 0.02
C THR A 18 -17.99 -2.29 0.36
N GLY A 19 -17.80 -0.97 0.32
CA GLY A 19 -16.51 -0.37 0.70
C GLY A 19 -16.02 -0.83 2.09
N SER A 20 -16.91 -0.94 3.07
CA SER A 20 -16.58 -1.42 4.41
C SER A 20 -16.11 -2.87 4.42
N GLN A 21 -16.74 -3.76 3.65
CA GLN A 21 -16.33 -5.17 3.53
C GLN A 21 -14.95 -5.29 2.88
N VAL A 22 -14.74 -4.56 1.78
CA VAL A 22 -13.48 -4.52 1.03
C VAL A 22 -12.34 -4.01 1.92
N ILE A 23 -12.53 -2.87 2.60
CA ILE A 23 -11.52 -2.28 3.49
C ILE A 23 -11.24 -3.16 4.71
N THR A 24 -12.25 -3.84 5.28
CA THR A 24 -12.04 -4.78 6.39
C THR A 24 -11.14 -5.94 5.98
N LYS A 25 -11.39 -6.54 4.80
CA LYS A 25 -10.55 -7.60 4.26
C LYS A 25 -9.11 -7.12 3.99
N TYR A 26 -8.97 -5.93 3.40
CA TYR A 26 -7.67 -5.31 3.11
C TYR A 26 -6.84 -5.07 4.37
N ARG A 27 -7.46 -4.53 5.43
CA ARG A 27 -6.80 -4.30 6.73
C ARG A 27 -6.42 -5.59 7.43
N ALA A 28 -7.19 -6.66 7.22
CA ALA A 28 -6.90 -7.98 7.76
C ALA A 28 -5.80 -8.73 6.99
N ARG A 29 -5.29 -8.22 5.86
CA ARG A 29 -4.28 -8.88 5.00
C ARG A 29 -4.69 -10.28 4.54
N THR A 30 -5.98 -10.53 4.35
CA THR A 30 -6.51 -11.83 3.90
C THR A 30 -6.90 -11.83 2.42
N HIS A 31 -6.32 -10.92 1.64
CA HIS A 31 -6.53 -10.80 0.20
C HIS A 31 -5.33 -11.33 -0.59
N GLU A 32 -5.61 -11.88 -1.76
CA GLU A 32 -4.59 -12.21 -2.76
C GLU A 32 -4.34 -11.00 -3.67
N ALA A 33 -5.41 -10.31 -4.06
CA ALA A 33 -5.40 -9.06 -4.81
C ALA A 33 -6.63 -8.23 -4.45
N MET A 34 -6.51 -6.90 -4.56
CA MET A 34 -7.59 -5.95 -4.29
C MET A 34 -7.59 -4.86 -5.36
N LEU A 35 -8.78 -4.46 -5.80
CA LEU A 35 -8.95 -3.26 -6.61
C LEU A 35 -9.43 -2.13 -5.69
N LEU A 36 -8.60 -1.09 -5.53
CA LEU A 36 -8.83 0.03 -4.62
C LEU A 36 -8.57 1.35 -5.32
N TYR A 37 -9.22 2.40 -4.84
CA TYR A 37 -8.90 3.78 -5.20
C TYR A 37 -7.98 4.39 -4.13
N TRP A 38 -7.02 5.20 -4.57
CA TRP A 38 -6.14 5.97 -3.69
C TRP A 38 -6.27 7.46 -3.98
N GLY A 39 -6.29 8.27 -2.92
CA GLY A 39 -6.14 9.72 -2.98
C GLY A 39 -5.16 10.14 -1.89
N ALA A 40 -4.34 11.15 -2.18
CA ALA A 40 -3.40 11.68 -1.18
C ALA A 40 -4.18 12.32 -0.02
N ASP A 41 -3.77 12.04 1.22
CA ASP A 41 -4.39 12.62 2.41
C ASP A 41 -4.08 14.12 2.52
N PHE A 42 -2.88 14.52 2.04
CA PHE A 42 -2.39 15.89 2.01
C PHE A 42 -1.73 16.19 0.67
N MET A 43 -1.67 17.47 0.29
CA MET A 43 -0.94 17.94 -0.89
C MET A 43 0.57 18.04 -0.61
N ASP A 44 1.15 17.00 -0.03
CA ASP A 44 2.58 16.87 0.27
C ASP A 44 3.07 15.51 -0.25
N PRO A 45 4.19 15.46 -1.02
CA PRO A 45 4.74 14.21 -1.54
C PRO A 45 5.01 13.13 -0.48
N ASP A 46 5.35 13.52 0.76
CA ASP A 46 5.58 12.58 1.88
C ASP A 46 4.37 11.70 2.17
N SER A 47 3.15 12.23 1.99
CA SER A 47 1.90 11.49 2.21
C SER A 47 1.86 10.21 1.35
N ASN A 48 2.31 10.30 0.09
CA ASN A 48 2.38 9.14 -0.80
C ASN A 48 3.66 8.33 -0.60
N ALA A 49 4.81 8.99 -0.40
CA ALA A 49 6.09 8.30 -0.20
C ALA A 49 6.00 7.33 0.99
N LYS A 50 5.49 7.78 2.14
CA LYS A 50 5.27 6.91 3.30
C LYS A 50 4.27 5.79 3.02
N ALA A 51 3.19 6.05 2.28
CA ALA A 51 2.18 5.05 2.01
C ALA A 51 2.71 3.90 1.13
N PHE A 52 3.54 4.21 0.13
CA PHE A 52 3.96 3.28 -0.93
C PHE A 52 5.43 2.82 -0.85
N ALA A 53 6.27 3.47 -0.06
CA ALA A 53 7.71 3.21 -0.02
C ALA A 53 8.29 2.99 1.40
N TYR A 54 7.44 2.78 2.42
CA TYR A 54 7.89 2.56 3.80
C TYR A 54 7.26 1.33 4.45
N ASN A 55 8.08 0.39 4.91
CA ASN A 55 7.71 -0.76 5.73
C ASN A 55 8.98 -1.36 6.38
N THR A 56 9.28 -0.97 7.63
CA THR A 56 10.49 -1.43 8.34
C THR A 56 10.33 -2.78 9.03
N ASP A 57 9.09 -3.24 9.23
CA ASP A 57 8.78 -4.52 9.85
C ASP A 57 7.44 -5.01 9.32
N ASN A 58 7.53 -6.02 8.45
CA ASN A 58 6.41 -6.57 7.71
C ASN A 58 5.65 -7.66 8.49
N SER A 59 6.06 -7.95 9.73
CA SER A 59 5.44 -8.98 10.55
C SER A 59 3.99 -8.62 10.93
N ASP A 60 3.17 -9.65 11.14
CA ASP A 60 1.77 -9.48 11.57
C ASP A 60 1.65 -8.88 12.98
N ASN A 61 2.73 -8.95 13.77
CA ASN A 61 2.77 -8.40 15.13
C ASN A 61 3.03 -6.88 15.16
N ASN A 62 3.38 -6.27 14.03
CA ASN A 62 3.66 -4.85 13.93
C ASN A 62 2.75 -4.19 12.89
N SER A 63 1.47 -4.04 13.24
CA SER A 63 0.48 -3.46 12.33
C SER A 63 0.83 -2.05 11.91
N GLN A 64 0.89 -1.81 10.60
CA GLN A 64 1.09 -0.48 10.02
C GLN A 64 -0.08 -0.09 9.11
N SER A 65 -0.35 1.21 9.02
CA SER A 65 -1.42 1.74 8.16
C SER A 65 -1.03 1.86 6.69
N THR A 66 0.24 1.62 6.36
CA THR A 66 0.81 1.78 5.01
C THR A 66 0.30 0.73 4.03
N ILE A 67 0.27 1.09 2.74
CA ILE A 67 -0.14 0.18 1.67
C ILE A 67 0.90 -0.94 1.52
N THR A 68 2.18 -0.60 1.67
CA THR A 68 3.29 -1.56 1.67
C THR A 68 3.09 -2.69 2.67
N TRP A 69 2.79 -2.40 3.94
CA TRP A 69 2.54 -3.42 4.96
C TRP A 69 1.28 -4.23 4.67
N ARG A 70 0.19 -3.57 4.28
CA ARG A 70 -1.08 -4.24 3.94
C ARG A 70 -0.95 -5.20 2.76
N ASN A 71 0.01 -4.99 1.85
CA ASN A 71 0.28 -5.88 0.72
C ASN A 71 1.53 -6.74 0.92
N SER A 72 2.03 -6.85 2.16
CA SER A 72 3.18 -7.68 2.49
C SER A 72 4.45 -7.33 1.70
N TRP A 73 4.57 -6.09 1.23
CA TRP A 73 5.74 -5.62 0.50
C TRP A 73 6.90 -5.36 1.45
N ALA A 74 7.94 -6.18 1.33
CA ALA A 74 9.20 -6.02 2.05
C ALA A 74 10.02 -4.91 1.38
N VAL A 75 9.74 -3.66 1.77
CA VAL A 75 10.44 -2.48 1.28
C VAL A 75 11.94 -2.62 1.55
N PRO A 76 12.81 -2.37 0.56
CA PRO A 76 14.26 -2.37 0.76
C PRO A 76 14.68 -1.37 1.84
N GLU A 77 15.65 -1.75 2.68
CA GLU A 77 16.10 -0.91 3.80
C GLU A 77 16.57 0.49 3.37
N GLU A 78 17.26 0.61 2.24
CA GLU A 78 17.69 1.91 1.71
C GLU A 78 16.50 2.82 1.36
N MET A 79 15.40 2.25 0.85
CA MET A 79 14.19 3.00 0.54
C MET A 79 13.42 3.42 1.80
N ASN A 80 13.42 2.58 2.84
CA ASN A 80 12.91 2.97 4.16
C ASN A 80 13.69 4.18 4.71
N LYS A 81 15.02 4.14 4.65
CA LYS A 81 15.89 5.24 5.10
C LYS A 81 15.66 6.52 4.31
N GLU A 82 15.59 6.43 2.98
CA GLU A 82 15.35 7.58 2.11
C GLU A 82 14.00 8.24 2.42
N THR A 83 12.94 7.45 2.57
CA THR A 83 11.61 7.96 2.92
C THR A 83 11.63 8.71 4.25
N LEU A 84 12.39 8.22 5.25
CA LEU A 84 12.56 8.91 6.53
C LEU A 84 13.42 10.17 6.42
N ALA A 85 14.46 10.15 5.59
CA ALA A 85 15.40 11.25 5.39
C ALA A 85 14.72 12.45 4.71
N VAL A 86 13.98 12.21 3.62
CA VAL A 86 13.28 13.26 2.87
C VAL A 86 12.23 13.95 3.74
N ARG A 87 11.52 13.21 4.58
CA ARG A 87 10.57 13.79 5.56
C ARG A 87 11.22 14.79 6.52
N ALA A 88 12.50 14.59 6.86
CA ALA A 88 13.26 15.44 7.77
C ALA A 88 14.00 16.58 7.06
N GLU A 89 13.99 16.65 5.72
CA GLU A 89 14.68 17.69 4.94
C GLU A 89 13.92 19.03 5.02
N PRO A 90 14.54 20.09 5.59
CA PRO A 90 13.89 21.41 5.69
C PRO A 90 13.89 22.19 4.36
N ASP A 91 14.83 21.93 3.45
CA ASP A 91 14.90 22.62 2.16
C ASP A 91 13.83 22.06 1.21
N HIS A 92 12.82 22.88 0.94
CA HIS A 92 11.69 22.52 0.08
C HIS A 92 12.11 22.11 -1.34
N THR A 93 13.18 22.68 -1.88
CA THR A 93 13.69 22.33 -3.22
C THR A 93 14.44 21.00 -3.22
N LYS A 94 15.01 20.59 -2.07
CA LYS A 94 15.63 19.26 -1.94
C LYS A 94 14.64 18.18 -1.56
N ARG A 95 13.55 18.54 -0.87
CA ARG A 95 12.52 17.61 -0.41
C ARG A 95 11.57 17.15 -1.51
N ASN A 96 11.29 18.01 -2.49
CA ASN A 96 10.35 17.74 -3.59
C ASN A 96 11.08 17.53 -4.92
#